data_AF-A0A196NE64-F1
#
_entry.id   AF-A0A196NE64-F1
#
_cell.length_a   1.000
_cell.length_b   1.000
_cell.length_c   1.000
_cell.angle_alpha   90.00
_cell.angle_beta   90.00
_cell.angle_gamma   90.00
#
_symmetry.space_group_name_H-M   'P 1'
#
loop_
_entity.id
_entity.type
_entity.pdbx_description
1 polymer ?
#
loop_
_entity_poly.entity_id
_entity_poly.type
_entity_poly.pdbx_seq_one_letter_code
_entity_poly.pdbx_strand_id
1 'polypeptide(L)'
;MDGRSLLPPYTRRHWIVLAAAMLALALLAASLWASRTRSLPGDSTDGDFASDCCGSITLRDGNLYADDTRLAGYVVLRDQKGPYLLPDRFIGTLNTGIETAGNRPPRPLRLDRLPRPNHILFPDADGGASLFRRSAARPR
;
A
#
# COMPACT_ATOMS: atom_id res chain seq x y z
N MET A 1 10.27 -61.88 -29.39
CA MET A 1 9.03 -61.30 -28.82
C MET A 1 9.33 -59.85 -28.49
N ASP A 2 9.11 -58.95 -29.46
CA ASP A 2 9.46 -57.53 -29.30
C ASP A 2 8.20 -56.72 -28.96
N GLY A 3 8.03 -56.43 -27.67
CA GLY A 3 7.00 -55.55 -27.14
C GLY A 3 7.34 -54.08 -27.37
N ARG A 4 7.33 -53.62 -28.62
CA ARG A 4 7.48 -52.20 -28.96
C ARG A 4 6.14 -51.47 -28.82
N SER A 5 5.95 -50.91 -27.62
CA SER A 5 5.48 -49.53 -27.39
C SER A 5 4.46 -48.96 -28.40
N LEU A 6 3.21 -49.41 -28.32
CA LEU A 6 2.08 -48.74 -28.97
C LEU A 6 1.54 -47.64 -28.03
N LEU A 7 2.24 -46.50 -27.95
CA LEU A 7 1.62 -45.26 -27.51
C LEU A 7 1.23 -44.47 -28.77
N PRO A 8 -0.07 -44.25 -29.03
CA PRO A 8 -0.52 -43.59 -30.25
C PRO A 8 0.03 -42.15 -30.32
N PRO A 9 0.48 -41.68 -31.50
CA PRO A 9 1.11 -40.36 -31.68
C PRO A 9 0.15 -39.18 -31.40
N TYR A 10 -1.13 -39.46 -31.19
CA TYR A 10 -2.18 -38.47 -30.98
C TYR A 10 -2.12 -37.79 -29.60
N THR A 11 -1.60 -38.47 -28.58
CA THR A 11 -1.55 -37.93 -27.21
C THR A 11 -0.54 -36.79 -27.05
N ARG A 12 0.61 -36.84 -27.75
CA ARG A 12 1.68 -35.84 -27.61
C ARG A 12 1.23 -34.41 -27.91
N ARG A 13 0.37 -34.22 -28.93
CA ARG A 13 -0.07 -32.88 -29.36
C ARG A 13 -1.00 -32.25 -28.33
N HIS A 14 -1.88 -33.04 -27.72
CA HIS A 14 -2.80 -32.57 -26.66
C HIS A 14 -2.05 -32.23 -25.37
N TRP A 15 -1.02 -33.00 -24.99
CA TRP A 15 -0.18 -32.70 -23.83
C TRP A 15 0.60 -31.39 -23.99
N ILE A 16 1.11 -31.10 -25.20
CA ILE A 16 1.79 -29.83 -25.47
C ILE A 16 0.82 -28.65 -25.35
N VAL A 17 -0.40 -28.77 -25.88
CA VAL A 17 -1.42 -27.72 -25.78
C VAL A 17 -1.87 -27.49 -24.33
N LEU A 18 -2.07 -28.56 -23.56
CA LEU A 18 -2.43 -28.46 -22.14
C LEU A 18 -1.30 -27.84 -21.30
N ALA A 19 -0.05 -28.23 -21.54
CA ALA A 19 1.10 -27.65 -20.86
C ALA A 19 1.25 -26.15 -21.20
N ALA A 20 1.09 -25.77 -22.46
CA ALA A 20 1.12 -24.37 -22.88
C ALA A 20 -0.03 -23.55 -22.27
N ALA A 21 -1.24 -24.09 -22.21
CA ALA A 21 -2.39 -23.43 -21.60
C ALA A 21 -2.19 -23.24 -20.09
N MET A 22 -1.69 -24.25 -19.37
CA MET A 22 -1.38 -24.11 -17.94
C MET A 22 -0.26 -23.11 -17.68
N LEU A 23 0.80 -23.10 -18.50
CA LEU A 23 1.88 -22.11 -18.39
C LEU A 23 1.34 -20.69 -18.63
N ALA A 24 0.52 -20.49 -19.66
CA ALA A 24 -0.11 -19.20 -19.93
C ALA A 24 -1.00 -18.74 -18.76
N LEU A 25 -1.79 -19.64 -18.18
CA LEU A 25 -2.65 -19.34 -17.04
C LEU A 25 -1.83 -18.98 -15.79
N ALA A 26 -0.74 -19.72 -15.53
CA ALA A 26 0.17 -19.45 -14.42
C ALA A 26 0.87 -18.09 -14.57
N LEU A 27 1.34 -17.76 -15.77
CA LEU A 27 1.93 -16.45 -16.08
C LEU A 27 0.91 -15.33 -15.92
N LEU A 28 -0.33 -15.54 -16.37
CA LEU A 28 -1.40 -14.56 -16.22
C LEU A 28 -1.70 -14.31 -14.73
N ALA A 29 -1.84 -15.37 -13.94
CA ALA A 29 -2.05 -15.28 -12.50
C ALA A 29 -0.90 -14.57 -11.79
N ALA A 30 0.36 -14.90 -12.12
CA ALA A 30 1.54 -14.25 -11.57
C ALA A 30 1.58 -12.75 -11.94
N SER A 31 1.24 -12.39 -13.17
CA SER A 31 1.18 -10.98 -13.61
C SER A 31 0.08 -10.18 -12.90
N LEU A 32 -1.08 -10.79 -12.66
CA LEU A 32 -2.19 -10.20 -11.90
C LEU A 32 -1.83 -10.04 -10.43
N TRP A 33 -1.03 -10.96 -9.89
CA TRP A 33 -0.56 -10.88 -8.51
C TRP A 33 0.51 -9.80 -8.35
N ALA A 34 1.49 -9.74 -9.26
CA ALA A 34 2.55 -8.73 -9.26
C ALA A 34 2.04 -7.30 -9.50
N SER A 35 0.97 -7.14 -10.29
CA SER A 35 0.35 -5.83 -10.49
C SER A 35 -0.42 -5.34 -9.24
N ARG A 36 -0.88 -6.24 -8.37
CA ARG A 36 -1.49 -5.88 -7.07
C ARG A 36 -0.47 -5.43 -6.03
N THR A 37 0.78 -5.85 -6.14
CA THR A 37 1.85 -5.50 -5.19
C THR A 37 2.68 -4.27 -5.60
N ARG A 38 2.38 -3.63 -6.75
CA ARG A 38 2.99 -2.34 -7.08
C ARG A 38 2.57 -1.31 -6.03
N SER A 39 3.53 -0.90 -5.21
CA SER A 39 3.50 0.37 -4.51
C SER A 39 3.04 1.42 -5.50
N LEU A 40 1.90 2.07 -5.24
CA LEU A 40 1.44 3.14 -6.08
C LEU A 40 2.53 4.22 -6.13
N PRO A 41 2.68 4.94 -7.26
CA PRO A 41 3.70 5.99 -7.36
C PRO A 41 3.55 6.95 -6.17
N GLY A 42 4.69 7.36 -5.60
CA GLY A 42 4.74 8.06 -4.31
C GLY A 42 3.90 9.34 -4.26
N ASP A 43 3.66 9.94 -5.42
CA ASP A 43 2.82 11.12 -5.64
C ASP A 43 1.31 10.86 -5.47
N SER A 44 0.87 9.60 -5.51
CA SER A 44 -0.54 9.25 -5.43
C SER A 44 -1.19 9.62 -4.09
N THR A 45 -0.37 9.85 -3.07
CA THR A 45 -0.77 10.22 -1.71
C THR A 45 -0.39 11.64 -1.34
N ASP A 46 0.34 12.35 -2.21
CA ASP A 46 0.88 13.66 -1.89
C ASP A 46 -0.20 14.71 -1.61
N GLY A 47 0.13 15.60 -0.69
CA GLY A 47 -0.74 16.67 -0.25
C GLY A 47 -0.52 17.08 1.20
N ASP A 48 -1.12 18.21 1.53
CA ASP A 48 -1.18 18.71 2.89
C ASP A 48 -2.48 18.26 3.54
N PHE A 49 -2.39 17.89 4.82
CA PHE A 49 -3.54 17.49 5.62
C PHE A 49 -3.47 18.15 6.99
N ALA A 50 -4.62 18.55 7.52
CA ALA A 50 -4.73 19.20 8.80
C ALA A 50 -5.82 18.54 9.65
N SER A 51 -5.59 18.55 10.95
CA SER A 51 -6.54 18.17 11.98
C SER A 51 -6.64 19.27 13.01
N ASP A 52 -7.86 19.57 13.46
CA ASP A 52 -8.11 20.64 14.44
C ASP A 52 -7.48 20.34 15.80
N CYS A 53 -7.29 19.07 16.16
CA CYS A 53 -6.70 18.67 17.44
C CYS A 53 -5.17 18.62 17.44
N CYS A 54 -4.60 18.28 16.28
CA CYS A 54 -3.33 17.55 16.26
C CYS A 54 -2.31 18.16 15.29
N GLY A 55 -2.67 19.25 14.61
CA GLY A 55 -1.79 20.03 13.74
C GLY A 55 -1.90 19.65 12.26
N SER A 56 -0.85 19.97 11.51
CA SER A 56 -0.77 19.72 10.07
C SER A 56 0.38 18.81 9.70
N ILE A 57 0.16 18.01 8.65
CA ILE A 57 1.14 17.14 8.04
C ILE A 57 1.21 17.38 6.54
N THR A 58 2.36 17.06 5.96
CA THR A 58 2.55 17.03 4.52
C THR A 58 3.05 15.66 4.10
N LEU A 59 2.41 15.07 3.10
CA LEU A 59 2.90 13.91 2.39
C LEU A 59 3.54 14.37 1.08
N ARG A 60 4.81 14.01 0.88
CA ARG A 60 5.56 14.36 -0.31
C ARG A 60 6.58 13.29 -0.63
N ASP A 61 6.53 12.74 -1.84
CA ASP A 61 7.53 11.81 -2.38
C ASP A 61 7.82 10.62 -1.43
N GLY A 62 6.78 10.02 -0.85
CA GLY A 62 6.93 8.90 0.09
C GLY A 62 7.47 9.29 1.48
N ASN A 63 7.47 10.58 1.82
CA ASN A 63 7.88 11.08 3.13
C ASN A 63 6.75 11.87 3.81
N LEU A 64 6.65 11.70 5.12
CA LEU A 64 5.72 12.39 5.99
C LEU A 64 6.46 13.48 6.76
N TYR A 65 5.93 14.70 6.70
CA TYR A 65 6.47 15.89 7.36
C TYR A 65 5.44 16.48 8.32
N ALA A 66 5.91 17.11 9.39
CA ALA A 66 5.14 18.04 10.21
C ALA A 66 6.00 19.29 10.43
N ASP A 67 5.42 20.47 10.21
CA ASP A 67 6.12 21.76 10.28
C ASP A 67 7.50 21.73 9.58
N ASP A 68 7.51 21.28 8.31
CA ASP A 68 8.69 21.08 7.45
C ASP A 68 9.77 20.09 7.96
N THR A 69 9.57 19.51 9.14
CA THR A 69 10.43 18.47 9.69
C THR A 69 9.99 17.10 9.21
N ARG A 70 10.92 16.33 8.61
CA ARG A 70 10.65 14.95 8.17
C ARG A 70 10.45 14.06 9.39
N LEU A 71 9.26 13.48 9.53
CA LEU A 71 8.93 12.56 10.61
C LEU A 71 9.26 11.10 10.24
N ALA A 72 8.88 10.64 9.05
CA ALA A 72 9.07 9.26 8.62
C ALA A 72 9.06 9.11 7.10
N GLY A 73 9.69 8.05 6.58
CA GLY A 73 9.38 7.52 5.25
C GLY A 73 8.14 6.63 5.33
N TYR A 74 7.41 6.48 4.24
CA TYR A 74 6.26 5.58 4.16
C TYR A 74 6.17 4.84 2.83
N VAL A 75 5.47 3.72 2.85
CA VAL A 75 5.04 3.00 1.65
C VAL A 75 3.51 2.99 1.57
N VAL A 76 2.98 3.05 0.34
CA VAL A 76 1.54 2.97 0.08
C VAL A 76 1.17 1.52 -0.19
N LEU A 77 0.24 1.00 0.60
CA LEU A 77 -0.22 -0.39 0.54
C LEU A 77 -1.75 -0.46 0.53
N ARG A 78 -2.29 -1.66 0.29
CA ARG A 78 -3.73 -1.92 0.31
C ARG A 78 -4.00 -3.26 0.98
N ASP A 79 -4.96 -3.29 1.89
CA ASP A 79 -5.48 -4.51 2.50
C ASP A 79 -7.00 -4.60 2.31
N GLN A 80 -7.64 -5.55 3.01
CA GLN A 80 -9.09 -5.78 2.94
C GLN A 80 -9.92 -4.58 3.44
N LYS A 81 -9.35 -3.68 4.26
CA LYS A 81 -10.02 -2.47 4.77
C LYS A 81 -9.83 -1.27 3.84
N GLY A 82 -8.94 -1.36 2.86
CA GLY A 82 -8.68 -0.30 1.90
C GLY A 82 -7.21 0.13 1.83
N PRO A 83 -6.92 1.27 1.18
CA PRO A 83 -5.58 1.79 1.08
C PRO A 83 -5.07 2.36 2.41
N TYR A 84 -3.77 2.27 2.63
CA TYR A 84 -3.13 2.80 3.82
C TYR A 84 -1.67 3.17 3.56
N LEU A 85 -1.14 4.06 4.39
CA LEU A 85 0.28 4.36 4.49
C LEU A 85 0.86 3.52 5.61
N LEU A 86 2.00 2.89 5.37
CA LEU A 86 2.80 2.26 6.40
C LEU A 86 4.10 3.03 6.58
N PRO A 87 4.23 3.84 7.64
CA PRO A 87 5.48 4.54 7.93
C PRO A 87 6.57 3.56 8.41
N ASP A 88 7.84 3.98 8.31
CA ASP A 88 9.00 3.22 8.78
C ASP A 88 9.13 3.15 10.31
N ARG A 89 8.36 3.96 11.04
CA ARG A 89 8.29 4.05 12.50
C ARG A 89 6.86 4.31 12.96
N PHE A 90 6.60 4.22 14.26
CA PHE A 90 5.31 4.64 14.78
C PHE A 90 5.08 6.13 14.55
N ILE A 91 3.94 6.46 13.96
CA ILE A 91 3.40 7.82 13.84
C ILE A 91 1.95 7.73 14.29
N GLY A 92 1.59 8.50 15.30
CA GLY A 92 0.24 8.57 15.84
C GLY A 92 -0.08 9.97 16.32
N THR A 93 -1.19 10.08 17.04
CA THR A 93 -1.69 11.34 17.57
C THR A 93 -1.93 11.27 19.07
N LEU A 94 -1.72 12.42 19.71
CA LEU A 94 -2.05 12.74 21.09
C LEU A 94 -2.91 14.00 21.08
N ASN A 95 -3.63 14.27 22.17
CA ASN A 95 -4.46 15.49 22.31
C ASN A 95 -3.68 16.81 22.10
N THR A 96 -2.36 16.78 22.15
CA THR A 96 -1.48 17.94 22.00
C THR A 96 -0.69 17.96 20.68
N GLY A 97 -0.82 16.95 19.80
CA GLY A 97 -0.08 16.92 18.54
C GLY A 97 0.24 15.52 18.01
N ILE A 98 1.32 15.44 17.23
CA ILE A 98 1.79 14.21 16.58
C ILE A 98 2.81 13.50 17.47
N GLU A 99 2.65 12.19 17.67
CA GLU A 99 3.55 11.33 18.42
C GLU A 99 4.36 10.44 17.49
N THR A 100 5.68 10.39 17.67
CA THR A 100 6.58 9.53 16.89
C THR A 100 7.34 8.53 17.76
N ALA A 101 6.80 8.19 18.94
CA ALA A 101 7.50 7.43 19.97
C ALA A 101 8.11 6.12 19.43
N GLY A 102 9.44 6.00 19.55
CA GLY A 102 10.21 4.89 18.96
C GLY A 102 10.05 3.53 19.64
N ASN A 103 9.32 3.45 20.75
CA ASN A 103 9.07 2.19 21.47
C ASN A 103 7.81 1.46 20.98
N ARG A 104 7.01 2.07 20.10
CA ARG A 104 5.82 1.45 19.51
C ARG A 104 6.11 0.95 18.10
N PRO A 105 5.51 -0.18 17.68
CA PRO A 105 5.63 -0.65 16.32
C PRO A 105 4.93 0.30 15.33
N PRO A 106 5.40 0.40 14.07
CA PRO A 106 4.70 1.14 13.03
C PRO A 106 3.25 0.68 12.88
N ARG A 107 2.34 1.64 12.67
CA ARG A 107 0.91 1.37 12.50
C ARG A 107 0.41 1.95 11.17
N PRO A 108 -0.58 1.30 10.54
CA PRO A 108 -1.13 1.77 9.28
C PRO A 108 -1.94 3.06 9.48
N LEU A 109 -1.63 4.09 8.70
CA LEU A 109 -2.42 5.32 8.59
C LEU A 109 -3.44 5.13 7.46
N ARG A 110 -4.74 5.14 7.77
CA ARG A 110 -5.77 4.72 6.80
C ARG A 110 -6.13 5.86 5.86
N LEU A 111 -6.24 5.53 4.58
CA LEU A 111 -6.65 6.46 3.53
C LEU A 111 -8.09 6.17 3.11
N ASP A 112 -8.84 7.21 2.78
CA ASP A 112 -10.20 7.07 2.25
C ASP A 112 -10.21 6.50 0.83
N ARG A 113 -9.26 6.94 -0.01
CA ARG A 113 -9.17 6.53 -1.40
C ARG A 113 -7.77 6.68 -1.97
N LEU A 114 -7.58 6.08 -3.13
CA LEU A 114 -6.45 6.32 -4.02
C LEU A 114 -6.94 6.38 -5.47
N PRO A 115 -6.28 7.17 -6.34
CA PRO A 115 -5.27 8.19 -6.01
C PRO A 115 -5.91 9.43 -5.35
N ARG A 116 -5.09 10.28 -4.71
CA ARG A 116 -5.48 11.55 -4.06
C ARG A 116 -6.49 11.36 -2.90
N PRO A 117 -6.01 10.92 -1.73
CA PRO A 117 -6.85 10.78 -0.54
C PRO A 117 -7.35 12.16 -0.08
N ASN A 118 -8.60 12.23 0.38
CA ASN A 118 -9.18 13.44 0.99
C ASN A 118 -8.96 13.48 2.50
N HIS A 119 -8.77 12.32 3.13
CA HIS A 119 -8.46 12.27 4.55
C HIS A 119 -7.62 11.06 4.93
N ILE A 120 -6.96 11.19 6.07
CA ILE A 120 -6.09 10.19 6.66
C ILE A 120 -6.46 9.99 8.11
N LEU A 121 -6.62 8.74 8.53
CA LEU A 121 -6.83 8.39 9.94
C LEU A 121 -5.50 8.00 10.58
N PHE A 122 -5.13 8.75 11.60
CA PHE A 122 -3.96 8.49 12.43
C PHE A 122 -4.41 7.70 13.66
N PRO A 123 -3.65 6.67 14.07
CA PRO A 123 -3.93 5.97 15.31
C PRO A 123 -3.63 6.87 16.51
N ASP A 124 -4.56 6.95 17.46
CA ASP A 124 -4.29 7.61 18.74
C ASP A 124 -3.55 6.66 19.70
N ALA A 125 -2.80 7.25 20.63
CA ALA A 125 -2.15 6.53 21.72
C ALA A 125 -3.16 5.75 22.58
N ASP A 126 -4.35 6.32 22.81
CA ASP A 126 -5.39 5.79 23.69
C ASP A 126 -6.35 4.81 22.99
N GLY A 127 -6.02 4.36 21.77
CA GLY A 127 -6.81 3.38 21.02
C GLY A 127 -7.88 3.96 20.08
N GLY A 128 -7.99 5.28 20.00
CA GLY A 128 -8.82 6.01 19.03
C GLY A 128 -8.16 6.21 17.66
N ALA A 129 -8.74 7.10 16.87
CA ALA A 129 -8.10 7.62 15.66
C ALA A 129 -8.45 9.09 15.42
N SER A 130 -7.44 9.87 15.03
CA SER A 130 -7.59 11.27 14.64
C SER A 130 -7.70 11.42 13.13
N LEU A 131 -8.64 12.25 12.69
CA LEU A 131 -8.91 12.51 11.26
C LEU A 131 -8.15 13.74 10.77
N PHE A 132 -7.23 13.54 9.84
CA PHE A 132 -6.58 14.61 9.09
C PHE A 132 -7.27 14.78 7.74
N ARG A 133 -7.85 15.96 7.49
CA ARG A 133 -8.49 16.29 6.21
C ARG A 133 -7.49 16.99 5.31
N ARG A 134 -7.57 16.73 4.00
CA ARG A 134 -6.77 17.43 3.01
C ARG A 134 -7.04 18.93 3.13
N SER A 135 -5.99 19.70 3.36
CA SER A 135 -6.05 21.16 3.38
C SER A 135 -5.69 21.69 1.99
N ALA A 136 -6.20 22.88 1.65
CA ALA A 136 -5.64 23.63 0.53
C ALA A 136 -4.15 23.84 0.82
N ALA A 137 -3.30 23.56 -0.17
CA ALA A 137 -1.85 23.64 0.00
C ALA A 137 -1.47 24.99 0.61
N ARG A 138 -0.68 24.97 1.69
CA ARG A 138 -0.21 26.23 2.29
C ARG A 138 0.68 26.90 1.22
N PRO A 139 0.36 28.12 0.73
CA PRO A 139 1.28 28.83 -0.14
C PRO A 139 2.59 28.99 0.62
N ARG A 140 3.67 28.45 0.05
CA ARG A 140 5.03 28.65 0.55
C ARG A 140 5.43 30.11 0.44
#